data_AF-A0A842LBM3-F1
#
_entry.id   AF-A0A842LBM3-F1
#
_cell.length_a   1.000
_cell.length_b   1.000
_cell.length_c   1.000
_cell.angle_alpha   90.00
_cell.angle_beta   90.00
_cell.angle_gamma   90.00
#
_symmetry.space_group_name_H-M   'P 1'
#
loop_
_entity.id
_entity.type
_entity.pdbx_description
1 polymer ?
#
loop_
_entity_poly.entity_id
_entity_poly.type
_entity_poly.pdbx_seq_one_letter_code
_entity_poly.pdbx_strand_id
1 'polypeptide(L)'
;MIKCDQSCIEKPGDTPACVAACEKGCLEAVDVREVVSDIHKGFELKAATSSSSLTPSSPSSDLAAATQGLCVFCGTCEMVCPVDAIKVVDNYPEIDKKKCIMCGSCLAACPVLLPSGAGSIWDPRTIANIRYTSKAGKYVLRGFGTERRLPNFDDILIVPAQASIAPVDKYREPCNTQVTLGTRYAEEPLTLQAPVLIAGMSFGALSRESKLALAKGSAMVGSCANTGEGGMLPEERELADKLIVQYSSG
;
A
#
# COMPACT_ATOMS: atom_id res chain seq x y z
N MET A 1 1.09 0.12 31.01
CA MET A 1 -0.20 -0.53 30.69
C MET A 1 0.12 -1.90 30.11
N ILE A 2 -0.12 -2.97 30.87
CA ILE A 2 0.26 -4.33 30.49
C ILE A 2 -0.71 -4.76 29.38
N LYS A 3 -0.20 -5.04 28.17
CA LYS A 3 -1.02 -5.56 27.08
C LYS A 3 -1.38 -7.01 27.40
N CYS A 4 -2.67 -7.29 27.49
CA CYS A 4 -3.16 -8.65 27.57
C CYS A 4 -3.29 -9.20 26.16
N ASP A 5 -2.49 -10.23 25.85
CA ASP A 5 -2.54 -10.91 24.56
C ASP A 5 -3.72 -11.90 24.50
N GLN A 6 -4.22 -12.15 23.29
CA GLN A 6 -5.31 -13.11 23.05
C GLN A 6 -4.94 -14.57 23.41
N SER A 7 -3.66 -14.85 23.67
CA SER A 7 -3.15 -16.16 24.12
C SER A 7 -3.59 -16.55 25.54
N CYS A 8 -4.26 -15.66 26.28
CA CYS A 8 -4.74 -15.90 27.63
C CYS A 8 -6.16 -16.49 27.72
N ILE A 9 -6.74 -16.94 26.60
CA ILE A 9 -8.11 -17.49 26.53
C ILE A 9 -8.02 -18.99 26.20
N GLU A 10 -8.43 -19.85 27.13
CA GLU A 10 -8.38 -21.30 26.96
C GLU A 10 -9.56 -21.84 26.13
N LYS A 11 -10.73 -21.18 26.18
CA LYS A 11 -11.92 -21.55 25.39
C LYS A 11 -12.68 -20.32 24.88
N PRO A 12 -13.37 -20.42 23.72
CA PRO A 12 -14.17 -19.31 23.19
C PRO A 12 -15.28 -18.91 24.18
N GLY A 13 -15.24 -17.67 24.67
CA GLY A 13 -16.19 -17.13 25.65
C GLY A 13 -15.65 -16.96 27.07
N ASP A 14 -14.45 -17.45 27.37
CA ASP A 14 -13.82 -17.25 28.68
C ASP A 14 -13.21 -15.85 28.81
N THR A 15 -13.31 -15.29 30.02
CA THR A 15 -12.65 -14.04 30.37
C THR A 15 -11.13 -14.23 30.40
N PRO A 16 -10.33 -13.37 29.72
CA PRO A 16 -8.88 -13.50 29.70
C PRO A 16 -8.28 -13.49 31.11
N ALA A 17 -7.26 -14.32 31.36
CA ALA A 17 -6.63 -14.45 32.69
C ALA A 17 -6.14 -13.11 33.28
N CYS A 18 -5.72 -12.17 32.43
CA CYS A 18 -5.32 -10.81 32.81
C CYS A 18 -6.48 -9.93 33.33
N VAL A 19 -7.71 -10.16 32.84
CA VAL A 19 -8.93 -9.48 33.26
C VAL A 19 -9.38 -10.07 34.60
N ALA A 20 -9.31 -11.40 34.75
CA ALA A 20 -9.62 -12.10 35.99
C ALA A 20 -8.63 -11.78 37.13
N ALA A 21 -7.34 -11.57 36.81
CA ALA A 21 -6.31 -11.20 37.78
C ALA A 21 -6.39 -9.72 38.22
N CYS A 22 -7.25 -8.92 37.60
CA CYS A 22 -7.41 -7.52 37.95
C CYS A 22 -8.36 -7.37 39.16
N GLU A 23 -7.80 -7.38 40.37
CA GLU A 23 -8.53 -7.37 41.66
C GLU A 23 -9.50 -6.18 41.88
N LYS A 24 -9.58 -5.22 40.95
CA LYS A 24 -10.41 -4.01 41.07
C LYS A 24 -11.25 -3.67 39.82
N GLY A 25 -11.44 -4.61 38.89
CA GLY A 25 -12.26 -4.36 37.70
C GLY A 25 -11.71 -3.25 36.80
N CYS A 26 -10.40 -2.98 36.83
CA CYS A 26 -9.77 -1.93 36.04
C CYS A 26 -9.60 -2.30 34.55
N LEU A 27 -9.99 -3.51 34.16
CA LEU A 27 -9.90 -4.02 32.80
C LEU A 27 -11.19 -4.75 32.47
N GLU A 28 -11.75 -4.46 31.30
CA GLU A 28 -12.93 -5.13 30.75
C GLU A 28 -12.52 -5.78 29.42
N ALA A 29 -13.03 -6.99 29.18
CA ALA A 29 -12.85 -7.65 27.90
C ALA A 29 -13.81 -7.02 26.89
N VAL A 30 -13.27 -6.33 25.89
CA VAL A 30 -14.08 -5.71 24.83
C VAL A 30 -13.92 -6.54 23.55
N ASP A 31 -15.05 -6.93 22.94
CA ASP A 31 -15.01 -7.57 21.62
C ASP A 31 -14.61 -6.51 20.58
N VAL A 32 -13.45 -6.73 19.98
CA VAL A 32 -12.88 -5.84 18.95
C VAL A 32 -13.85 -5.69 17.77
N ARG A 33 -14.69 -6.69 17.48
CA ARG A 33 -15.68 -6.62 16.39
C ARG A 33 -16.75 -5.56 16.65
N GLU A 34 -17.20 -5.41 17.90
CA GLU A 34 -18.20 -4.40 18.27
C GLU A 34 -17.60 -2.99 18.17
N VAL A 35 -16.39 -2.78 18.69
CA VAL A 35 -15.68 -1.49 18.63
C VAL A 35 -15.41 -1.06 17.19
N VAL A 36 -14.98 -1.98 16.34
CA VAL A 36 -14.70 -1.71 14.93
C VAL A 36 -15.99 -1.39 14.17
N SER A 37 -17.12 -2.00 14.55
CA SER A 37 -18.42 -1.74 13.92
C SER A 37 -18.93 -0.32 14.17
N ASP A 38 -18.68 0.25 15.35
CA ASP A 38 -19.13 1.60 15.71
C ASP A 38 -18.23 2.70 15.16
N ILE A 39 -16.93 2.44 15.01
CA ILE A 39 -16.00 3.36 14.33
C ILE A 39 -16.38 3.53 12.85
N HIS A 40 -16.85 2.47 12.19
CA HIS A 40 -17.25 2.54 10.78
C HIS A 40 -18.56 3.32 10.55
N LYS A 41 -19.50 3.33 11.51
CA LYS A 41 -20.77 4.09 11.39
C LYS A 41 -20.56 5.61 11.36
N GLY A 42 -19.44 6.11 11.88
CA GLY A 42 -19.13 7.55 11.91
C GLY A 42 -18.60 8.14 10.58
N PHE A 43 -18.40 7.33 9.54
CA PHE A 43 -17.72 7.73 8.29
C PHE A 43 -18.59 7.63 7.02
N GLU A 44 -19.91 7.86 7.11
CA GLU A 44 -20.74 8.01 5.91
C GLU A 44 -20.40 9.32 5.16
N LEU A 45 -19.46 9.24 4.22
CA LEU A 45 -19.17 10.29 3.24
C LEU A 45 -20.12 10.17 2.05
N LYS A 46 -20.91 11.22 1.80
CA LYS A 46 -21.69 11.40 0.56
C LYS A 46 -20.74 11.37 -0.63
N ALA A 47 -20.93 10.39 -1.52
CA ALA A 47 -20.17 10.23 -2.74
C ALA A 47 -20.33 11.44 -3.67
N ALA A 48 -19.23 12.12 -3.99
CA ALA A 48 -19.19 13.10 -5.06
C ALA A 48 -18.83 12.41 -6.39
N THR A 49 -19.63 12.72 -7.39
CA THR A 49 -19.56 12.30 -8.79
C THR A 49 -18.42 12.98 -9.54
N SER A 50 -17.52 12.19 -10.14
CA SER A 50 -16.91 12.54 -11.43
C SER A 50 -16.22 11.31 -12.04
N SER A 51 -16.58 11.05 -13.29
CA SER A 51 -16.26 9.89 -14.11
C SER A 51 -14.86 9.97 -14.73
N SER A 52 -13.98 9.06 -14.33
CA SER A 52 -13.03 8.42 -15.25
C SER A 52 -12.96 6.94 -14.86
N SER A 53 -13.56 6.10 -15.70
CA SER A 53 -13.75 4.67 -15.44
C SER A 53 -12.44 3.92 -15.70
N LEU A 54 -11.47 4.06 -14.79
CA LEU A 54 -10.55 2.98 -14.50
C LEU A 54 -11.34 2.01 -13.62
N THR A 55 -11.99 1.03 -14.24
CA THR A 55 -12.55 -0.08 -13.46
C THR A 55 -11.37 -0.81 -12.81
N PRO A 56 -11.26 -0.84 -11.48
CA PRO A 56 -10.24 -1.64 -10.82
C PRO A 56 -10.49 -3.08 -11.23
N SER A 57 -9.60 -3.63 -12.07
CA SER A 57 -9.67 -5.04 -12.42
C SER A 57 -9.33 -5.81 -11.16
N SER A 58 -10.37 -6.35 -10.53
CA SER A 58 -10.27 -7.15 -9.31
C SER A 58 -9.25 -8.28 -9.54
N PRO A 59 -8.17 -8.40 -8.73
CA PRO A 59 -7.30 -9.54 -8.89
C PRO A 59 -8.06 -10.83 -8.61
N SER A 60 -8.04 -11.74 -9.58
CA SER A 60 -8.23 -13.16 -9.33
C SER A 60 -7.16 -13.63 -8.33
N SER A 61 -7.57 -14.41 -7.32
CA SER A 61 -6.72 -15.33 -6.55
C SER A 61 -5.51 -14.78 -5.75
N ASP A 62 -5.30 -13.47 -5.66
CA ASP A 62 -3.98 -12.95 -5.24
C ASP A 62 -3.62 -13.02 -3.77
N LEU A 63 -4.54 -13.29 -2.84
CA LEU A 63 -4.08 -13.57 -1.47
C LEU A 63 -3.26 -14.88 -1.48
N ALA A 64 -3.73 -15.91 -2.20
CA ALA A 64 -2.99 -17.16 -2.38
C ALA A 64 -1.67 -16.99 -3.16
N ALA A 65 -1.58 -16.05 -4.11
CA ALA A 65 -0.34 -15.74 -4.83
C ALA A 65 0.62 -14.84 -4.03
N ALA A 66 0.10 -13.99 -3.15
CA ALA A 66 0.87 -13.15 -2.23
C ALA A 66 1.44 -13.95 -1.04
N THR A 67 0.73 -15.00 -0.61
CA THR A 67 1.13 -15.92 0.46
C THR A 67 1.46 -17.32 -0.07
N GLN A 68 1.89 -17.44 -1.33
CA GLN A 68 2.10 -18.75 -1.96
C GLN A 68 3.13 -19.55 -1.16
N GLY A 69 2.69 -20.59 -0.44
CA GLY A 69 3.50 -21.41 0.47
C GLY A 69 3.65 -20.88 1.90
N LEU A 70 3.10 -19.70 2.24
CA LEU A 70 3.20 -19.09 3.57
C LEU A 70 1.89 -19.15 4.38
N CYS A 71 0.73 -19.32 3.75
CA CYS A 71 -0.55 -19.32 4.46
C CYS A 71 -0.64 -20.48 5.46
N VAL A 72 -1.01 -20.17 6.72
CA VAL A 72 -1.22 -21.15 7.81
C VAL A 72 -2.68 -21.34 8.18
N PHE A 73 -3.61 -20.86 7.34
CA PHE A 73 -5.06 -21.08 7.50
C PHE A 73 -5.67 -20.59 8.82
N CYS A 74 -5.04 -19.59 9.45
CA CYS A 74 -5.44 -19.03 10.73
C CYS A 74 -6.81 -18.31 10.76
N GLY A 75 -7.45 -18.04 9.61
CA GLY A 75 -8.76 -17.36 9.57
C GLY A 75 -8.75 -15.86 9.84
N THR A 76 -7.61 -15.24 10.15
CA THR A 76 -7.56 -13.81 10.49
C THR A 76 -8.11 -12.90 9.39
N CYS A 77 -7.87 -13.24 8.12
CA CYS A 77 -8.35 -12.47 6.98
C CYS A 77 -9.88 -12.41 6.86
N GLU A 78 -10.58 -13.48 7.24
CA GLU A 78 -12.04 -13.53 7.31
C GLU A 78 -12.56 -12.66 8.46
N MET A 79 -11.96 -12.79 9.65
CA MET A 79 -12.38 -12.04 10.84
C MET A 79 -12.24 -10.51 10.71
N VAL A 80 -11.22 -10.03 9.99
CA VAL A 80 -10.97 -8.58 9.85
C VAL A 80 -11.63 -7.96 8.62
N CYS A 81 -12.37 -8.74 7.82
CA CYS A 81 -12.99 -8.23 6.62
C CYS A 81 -14.24 -7.40 6.98
N PRO A 82 -14.29 -6.08 6.72
CA PRO A 82 -15.43 -5.25 7.13
C PRO A 82 -16.70 -5.48 6.30
N VAL A 83 -16.59 -6.24 5.21
CA VAL A 83 -17.65 -6.47 4.20
C VAL A 83 -17.93 -7.96 4.00
N ASP A 84 -17.41 -8.81 4.88
CA ASP A 84 -17.57 -10.28 4.84
C ASP A 84 -17.31 -10.88 3.44
N ALA A 85 -16.31 -10.33 2.76
CA ALA A 85 -15.93 -10.73 1.41
C ALA A 85 -14.97 -11.93 1.40
N ILE A 86 -14.52 -12.42 2.55
CA ILE A 86 -13.54 -13.51 2.66
C ILE A 86 -14.16 -14.64 3.47
N LYS A 87 -14.06 -15.87 2.98
CA LYS A 87 -14.40 -17.10 3.71
C LYS A 87 -13.26 -18.10 3.61
N VAL A 88 -12.90 -18.74 4.71
CA VAL A 88 -11.93 -19.84 4.67
C VAL A 88 -12.69 -21.15 4.45
N VAL A 89 -12.55 -21.73 3.26
CA VAL A 89 -13.13 -23.02 2.86
C VAL A 89 -11.98 -23.98 2.59
N ASP A 90 -12.06 -25.22 3.10
CA ASP A 90 -11.07 -26.27 2.82
C ASP A 90 -9.60 -25.85 3.03
N ASN A 91 -9.34 -25.10 4.10
CA ASN A 91 -8.02 -24.53 4.38
C ASN A 91 -7.52 -23.62 3.26
N TYR A 92 -8.36 -22.80 2.63
CA TYR A 92 -7.90 -21.72 1.78
C TYR A 92 -8.88 -20.53 1.84
N PRO A 93 -8.37 -19.28 1.79
CA PRO A 93 -9.24 -18.11 1.78
C PRO A 93 -9.84 -17.89 0.39
N GLU A 94 -11.14 -18.04 0.27
CA GLU A 94 -11.94 -17.62 -0.88
C GLU A 94 -12.38 -16.17 -0.73
N ILE A 95 -12.19 -15.36 -1.78
CA ILE A 95 -12.56 -13.93 -1.78
C ILE A 95 -13.68 -13.68 -2.79
N ASP A 96 -14.83 -13.22 -2.29
CA ASP A 96 -15.93 -12.69 -3.09
C ASP A 96 -15.54 -11.30 -3.64
N LYS A 97 -15.20 -11.29 -4.93
CA LYS A 97 -14.77 -10.09 -5.65
C LYS A 97 -15.84 -9.01 -5.74
N LYS A 98 -17.12 -9.37 -5.69
CA LYS A 98 -18.21 -8.40 -5.79
C LYS A 98 -18.39 -7.61 -4.50
N LYS A 99 -18.05 -8.22 -3.36
CA LYS A 99 -18.11 -7.58 -2.05
C LYS A 99 -16.81 -6.87 -1.66
N CYS A 100 -15.67 -7.34 -2.16
CA CYS A 100 -14.36 -6.80 -1.78
C CYS A 100 -14.19 -5.34 -2.22
N ILE A 101 -14.04 -4.44 -1.24
CA ILE A 101 -13.82 -2.99 -1.47
C ILE A 101 -12.35 -2.57 -1.60
N MET A 102 -11.43 -3.55 -1.60
CA MET A 102 -9.99 -3.33 -1.62
C MET A 102 -9.47 -2.36 -0.53
N CYS A 103 -9.87 -2.59 0.73
CA CYS A 103 -9.38 -1.82 1.89
C CYS A 103 -8.01 -2.28 2.42
N GLY A 104 -7.67 -3.57 2.27
CA GLY A 104 -6.37 -4.13 2.63
C GLY A 104 -6.24 -4.60 4.07
N SER A 105 -7.33 -4.61 4.85
CA SER A 105 -7.35 -5.06 6.26
C SER A 105 -6.85 -6.50 6.42
N CYS A 106 -7.26 -7.40 5.53
CA CYS A 106 -6.83 -8.81 5.54
C CYS A 106 -5.33 -8.97 5.35
N LEU A 107 -4.72 -8.15 4.48
CA LEU A 107 -3.28 -8.14 4.24
C LEU A 107 -2.53 -7.52 5.44
N ALA A 108 -3.18 -6.60 6.16
CA ALA A 108 -2.64 -5.99 7.37
C ALA A 108 -2.57 -6.93 8.55
N ALA A 109 -3.60 -7.76 8.71
CA ALA A 109 -3.71 -8.66 9.85
C ALA A 109 -3.06 -10.04 9.61
N CYS A 110 -2.55 -10.32 8.40
CA CYS A 110 -2.01 -11.63 8.07
C CYS A 110 -0.71 -11.93 8.84
N PRO A 111 -0.69 -12.94 9.74
CA PRO A 111 0.45 -13.18 10.62
C PRO A 111 1.69 -13.69 9.88
N VAL A 112 1.51 -14.37 8.74
CA VAL A 112 2.63 -14.88 7.92
C VAL A 112 3.27 -13.80 7.04
N LEU A 113 2.63 -12.63 6.97
CA LEU A 113 3.20 -11.43 6.38
C LEU A 113 3.71 -10.47 7.47
N LEU A 114 3.78 -10.90 8.73
CA LEU A 114 4.49 -10.16 9.77
C LEU A 114 5.97 -10.59 9.75
N PRO A 115 6.93 -9.65 9.69
CA PRO A 115 8.34 -10.00 9.64
C PRO A 115 8.84 -10.50 11.01
N SER A 116 9.42 -11.69 11.02
CA SER A 116 10.03 -12.32 12.22
C SER A 116 11.48 -11.89 12.47
N GLY A 117 11.79 -10.59 12.31
CA GLY A 117 13.13 -10.02 12.54
C GLY A 117 14.02 -9.90 11.29
N ALA A 118 14.90 -8.87 11.31
CA ALA A 118 15.95 -8.51 10.36
C ALA A 118 15.92 -9.20 8.97
N GLY A 119 14.98 -8.80 8.12
CA GLY A 119 14.81 -9.31 6.75
C GLY A 119 15.14 -8.28 5.67
N SER A 120 15.33 -8.77 4.43
CA SER A 120 15.44 -8.00 3.18
C SER A 120 14.38 -6.90 3.08
N ILE A 121 14.71 -5.77 2.45
CA ILE A 121 13.72 -4.71 2.13
C ILE A 121 12.64 -5.18 1.14
N TRP A 122 12.86 -6.31 0.47
CA TRP A 122 11.93 -6.98 -0.44
C TRP A 122 11.38 -8.25 0.19
N ASP A 123 10.90 -8.15 1.43
CA ASP A 123 10.27 -9.28 2.11
C ASP A 123 8.87 -9.59 1.50
N PRO A 124 8.32 -10.79 1.71
CA PRO A 124 7.01 -11.18 1.17
C PRO A 124 5.88 -10.20 1.50
N ARG A 125 5.88 -9.55 2.67
CA ARG A 125 4.92 -8.50 3.03
C ARG A 125 5.03 -7.31 2.11
N THR A 126 6.25 -6.82 1.90
CA THR A 126 6.50 -5.65 1.05
C THR A 126 6.09 -5.93 -0.40
N ILE A 127 6.44 -7.11 -0.93
CA ILE A 127 6.03 -7.52 -2.28
C ILE A 127 4.50 -7.66 -2.38
N ALA A 128 3.86 -8.27 -1.39
CA ALA A 128 2.41 -8.42 -1.34
C ALA A 128 1.70 -7.06 -1.28
N ASN A 129 2.22 -6.12 -0.47
CA ASN A 129 1.71 -4.76 -0.41
C ASN A 129 1.84 -4.06 -1.76
N ILE A 130 2.99 -4.11 -2.41
CA ILE A 130 3.21 -3.47 -3.72
C ILE A 130 2.22 -4.00 -4.77
N ARG A 131 2.06 -5.33 -4.84
CA ARG A 131 1.09 -5.98 -5.74
C ARG A 131 -0.35 -5.57 -5.43
N TYR A 132 -0.67 -5.47 -4.14
CA TYR A 132 -1.99 -5.04 -3.70
C TYR A 132 -2.28 -3.59 -4.09
N THR A 133 -1.38 -2.67 -3.74
CA THR A 133 -1.55 -1.24 -3.97
C THR A 133 -1.55 -0.91 -5.46
N SER A 134 -0.75 -1.60 -6.27
CA SER A 134 -0.69 -1.38 -7.72
C SER A 134 -2.01 -1.73 -8.42
N LYS A 135 -2.74 -2.73 -7.91
CA LYS A 135 -4.06 -3.11 -8.43
C LYS A 135 -5.20 -2.29 -7.84
N ALA A 136 -5.13 -2.00 -6.54
CA ALA A 136 -6.16 -1.24 -5.84
C ALA A 136 -6.17 0.25 -6.20
N GLY A 137 -5.02 0.79 -6.61
CA GLY A 137 -4.82 2.25 -6.71
C GLY A 137 -4.92 2.97 -5.36
N LYS A 138 -4.82 2.22 -4.25
CA LYS A 138 -4.96 2.70 -2.88
C LYS A 138 -3.84 2.12 -2.03
N TYR A 139 -3.30 2.92 -1.11
CA TYR A 139 -2.38 2.41 -0.09
C TYR A 139 -3.16 1.75 1.04
N VAL A 140 -2.56 0.76 1.69
CA VAL A 140 -3.18 0.12 2.86
C VAL A 140 -3.00 1.04 4.07
N LEU A 141 -4.10 1.55 4.62
CA LEU A 141 -4.10 2.30 5.88
C LEU A 141 -3.70 1.37 7.02
N ARG A 142 -2.52 1.60 7.61
CA ARG A 142 -2.05 0.89 8.81
C ARG A 142 -1.41 1.89 9.76
N GLY A 143 -1.66 1.72 11.06
CA GLY A 143 -1.01 2.49 12.12
C GLY A 143 0.38 1.99 12.50
N PHE A 144 0.90 0.99 11.78
CA PHE A 144 2.22 0.44 12.08
C PHE A 144 3.30 1.29 11.39
N GLY A 145 4.12 1.95 12.21
CA GLY A 145 5.40 2.51 11.76
C GLY A 145 6.28 1.42 11.15
N THR A 146 7.23 1.82 10.32
CA THR A 146 8.19 0.91 9.69
C THR A 146 9.00 0.14 10.74
N GLU A 147 8.92 -1.20 10.76
CA GLU A 147 9.70 -2.06 11.69
C GLU A 147 11.18 -2.16 11.30
N ARG A 148 11.54 -1.71 10.09
CA ARG A 148 12.94 -1.69 9.60
C ARG A 148 13.68 -0.44 10.09
N ARG A 149 14.96 -0.59 10.46
CA ARG A 149 15.86 0.55 10.75
C ARG A 149 16.23 1.24 9.43
N LEU A 150 15.49 2.28 9.08
CA LEU A 150 15.87 3.23 8.02
C LEU A 150 16.82 4.28 8.59
N PRO A 151 17.56 5.05 7.76
CA PRO A 151 17.90 6.41 8.16
C PRO A 151 16.59 7.08 8.60
N ASN A 152 16.52 7.53 9.84
CA ASN A 152 15.25 7.84 10.51
C ASN A 152 15.08 9.36 10.67
N PHE A 153 13.84 9.82 10.86
CA PHE A 153 13.52 11.24 11.01
C PHE A 153 13.91 11.81 12.39
N ASP A 154 14.52 11.03 13.30
CA ASP A 154 15.14 11.59 14.50
C ASP A 154 16.44 12.37 14.16
N ASP A 155 16.99 12.16 12.95
CA ASP A 155 18.06 12.97 12.32
C ASP A 155 17.52 14.09 11.41
N ILE A 156 16.22 14.08 11.11
CA ILE A 156 15.55 15.02 10.18
C ILE A 156 14.17 15.36 10.74
N LEU A 157 14.10 16.45 11.50
CA LEU A 157 12.84 16.98 12.00
C LEU A 157 12.09 17.72 10.87
N ILE A 158 11.01 17.11 10.36
CA ILE A 158 10.05 17.82 9.51
C ILE A 158 9.09 18.58 10.42
N VAL A 159 9.35 19.87 10.61
CA VAL A 159 8.44 20.76 11.34
C VAL A 159 7.24 21.04 10.42
N PRO A 160 6.03 20.53 10.73
CA PRO A 160 4.85 20.91 9.95
C PRO A 160 4.62 22.42 10.11
N ALA A 161 3.96 23.09 9.15
CA ALA A 161 3.59 24.48 9.34
C ALA A 161 2.62 24.57 10.55
N GLN A 162 3.10 25.10 11.68
CA GLN A 162 2.38 25.01 12.96
C GLN A 162 1.49 26.22 13.27
N ALA A 163 1.61 27.33 12.54
CA ALA A 163 0.87 28.55 12.91
C ALA A 163 0.52 29.52 11.77
N SER A 164 1.30 29.58 10.69
CA SER A 164 1.06 30.55 9.61
C SER A 164 0.16 30.02 8.49
N ILE A 165 0.21 28.72 8.21
CA ILE A 165 -0.53 28.05 7.13
C ILE A 165 -1.01 26.71 7.66
N ALA A 166 -2.31 26.43 7.54
CA ALA A 166 -2.85 25.12 7.90
C ALA A 166 -2.32 24.05 6.93
N PRO A 167 -1.97 22.84 7.40
CA PRO A 167 -1.64 21.73 6.51
C PRO A 167 -2.79 21.45 5.53
N VAL A 168 -2.43 21.21 4.27
CA VAL A 168 -3.39 20.86 3.21
C VAL A 168 -4.11 19.57 3.60
N ASP A 169 -5.44 19.64 3.74
CA ASP A 169 -6.26 18.46 3.96
C ASP A 169 -6.43 17.71 2.64
N LYS A 170 -5.78 16.55 2.52
CA LYS A 170 -5.86 15.63 1.38
C LYS A 170 -7.30 15.40 0.87
N TYR A 171 -8.29 15.36 1.75
CA TYR A 171 -9.67 15.06 1.39
C TYR A 171 -10.45 16.30 0.91
N ARG A 172 -9.95 17.50 1.20
CA ARG A 172 -10.64 18.76 0.89
C ARG A 172 -9.92 19.57 -0.17
N GLU A 173 -8.60 19.44 -0.27
CA GLU A 173 -7.75 20.32 -1.05
C GLU A 173 -6.75 19.52 -1.92
N PRO A 174 -6.54 19.91 -3.18
CA PRO A 174 -5.56 19.28 -4.04
C PRO A 174 -4.13 19.70 -3.64
N CYS A 175 -3.22 18.73 -3.56
CA CYS A 175 -1.79 19.00 -3.36
C CYS A 175 -1.08 19.10 -4.72
N ASN A 176 -0.48 20.25 -5.04
CA ASN A 176 0.31 20.40 -6.25
C ASN A 176 1.68 19.73 -6.08
N THR A 177 1.94 18.70 -6.88
CA THR A 177 3.20 17.93 -6.88
C THR A 177 4.08 18.21 -8.10
N GLN A 178 3.74 19.21 -8.91
CA GLN A 178 4.49 19.56 -10.10
C GLN A 178 5.90 20.04 -9.75
N VAL A 179 6.88 19.61 -10.53
CA VAL A 179 8.29 20.00 -10.39
C VAL A 179 8.88 20.35 -11.75
N THR A 180 9.64 21.44 -11.80
CA THR A 180 10.42 21.83 -12.97
C THR A 180 11.92 21.67 -12.69
N LEU A 181 12.59 20.86 -13.49
CA LEU A 181 14.03 20.60 -13.42
C LEU A 181 14.78 21.44 -14.45
N GLY A 182 15.97 21.93 -14.09
CA GLY A 182 16.84 22.67 -15.01
C GLY A 182 16.55 24.17 -15.13
N THR A 183 15.74 24.75 -14.25
CA THR A 183 15.30 26.17 -14.30
C THR A 183 16.41 27.22 -14.36
N ARG A 184 17.66 26.87 -13.98
CA ARG A 184 18.79 27.81 -13.94
C ARG A 184 19.58 27.90 -15.25
N TYR A 185 19.75 26.79 -15.96
CA TYR A 185 20.70 26.70 -17.09
C TYR A 185 20.14 26.00 -18.33
N ALA A 186 19.01 25.29 -18.23
CA ALA A 186 18.41 24.65 -19.38
C ALA A 186 17.64 25.67 -20.21
N GLU A 187 17.87 25.68 -21.53
CA GLU A 187 17.07 26.46 -22.48
C GLU A 187 15.60 26.00 -22.45
N GLU A 188 15.38 24.70 -22.34
CA GLU A 188 14.07 24.07 -22.17
C GLU A 188 14.01 23.27 -20.86
N PRO A 189 13.55 23.88 -19.75
CA PRO A 189 13.39 23.18 -18.47
C PRO A 189 12.34 22.06 -18.53
N LEU A 190 12.64 20.94 -17.86
CA LEU A 190 11.78 19.76 -17.84
C LEU A 190 10.72 19.90 -16.75
N THR A 191 9.44 20.01 -17.14
CA THR A 191 8.31 20.07 -16.19
C THR A 191 7.60 18.73 -16.08
N LEU A 192 7.46 18.21 -14.85
CA LEU A 192 6.83 16.94 -14.51
C LEU A 192 5.67 17.17 -13.54
N GLN A 193 4.59 16.42 -13.68
CA GLN A 193 3.42 16.53 -12.78
C GLN A 193 3.66 15.85 -11.42
N ALA A 194 4.63 14.93 -11.35
CA ALA A 194 4.98 14.21 -10.14
C ALA A 194 6.51 14.25 -9.89
N PRO A 195 6.95 14.32 -8.62
CA PRO A 195 8.37 14.40 -8.23
C PRO A 195 9.01 13.01 -8.15
N VAL A 196 8.56 12.06 -8.99
CA VAL A 196 8.99 10.66 -8.99
C VAL A 196 9.28 10.26 -10.42
N LEU A 197 10.40 9.58 -10.64
CA LEU A 197 10.92 9.19 -11.95
C LEU A 197 11.13 7.68 -11.97
N ILE A 198 10.88 7.04 -13.11
CA ILE A 198 11.26 5.64 -13.31
C ILE A 198 12.76 5.62 -13.66
N ALA A 199 13.56 4.93 -12.84
CA ALA A 199 14.99 4.78 -13.07
C ALA A 199 15.29 4.04 -14.39
N GLY A 200 16.46 4.31 -14.98
CA GLY A 200 16.91 3.68 -16.22
C GLY A 200 17.11 2.18 -16.04
N MET A 201 16.33 1.38 -16.76
CA MET A 201 16.46 -0.08 -16.82
C MET A 201 16.45 -0.49 -18.30
N SER A 202 17.49 -1.22 -18.70
CA SER A 202 17.77 -1.54 -20.10
C SER A 202 16.76 -2.52 -20.69
N PHE A 203 16.43 -2.32 -21.96
CA PHE A 203 15.87 -3.39 -22.78
C PHE A 203 16.92 -4.52 -22.90
N GLY A 204 16.50 -5.75 -22.64
CA GLY A 204 17.39 -6.90 -22.48
C GLY A 204 17.46 -7.39 -21.04
N ALA A 205 17.60 -6.49 -20.07
CA ALA A 205 17.37 -6.81 -18.66
C ALA A 205 15.87 -6.90 -18.34
N LEU A 206 15.09 -6.03 -18.97
CA LEU A 206 13.63 -6.07 -18.96
C LEU A 206 13.06 -6.58 -20.28
N SER A 207 11.87 -7.19 -20.19
CA SER A 207 11.10 -7.58 -21.37
C SER A 207 10.56 -6.34 -22.12
N ARG A 208 10.20 -6.54 -23.40
CA ARG A 208 9.57 -5.51 -24.22
C ARG A 208 8.31 -4.97 -23.56
N GLU A 209 7.44 -5.85 -23.08
CA GLU A 209 6.17 -5.53 -22.43
C GLU A 209 6.38 -4.68 -21.18
N SER A 210 7.43 -4.99 -20.40
CA SER A 210 7.80 -4.24 -19.21
C SER A 210 8.18 -2.81 -19.57
N LYS A 211 8.99 -2.61 -20.63
CA LYS A 211 9.35 -1.27 -21.12
C LYS A 211 8.13 -0.47 -21.58
N LEU A 212 7.23 -1.09 -22.34
CA LEU A 212 5.98 -0.43 -22.77
C LEU A 212 5.06 -0.09 -21.60
N ALA A 213 5.00 -0.94 -20.57
CA ALA A 213 4.23 -0.67 -19.37
C ALA A 213 4.79 0.52 -18.58
N LEU A 214 6.12 0.63 -18.46
CA LEU A 214 6.78 1.77 -17.82
C LEU A 214 6.55 3.08 -18.61
N ALA A 215 6.61 3.03 -19.94
CA ALA A 215 6.31 4.16 -20.81
C ALA A 215 4.87 4.67 -20.60
N LYS A 216 3.88 3.77 -20.68
CA LYS A 216 2.47 4.10 -20.44
C LYS A 216 2.24 4.63 -19.02
N GLY A 217 2.78 3.96 -18.01
CA GLY A 217 2.60 4.33 -16.61
C GLY A 217 3.20 5.70 -16.29
N SER A 218 4.41 5.99 -16.78
CA SER A 218 5.03 7.30 -16.59
C SER A 218 4.25 8.42 -17.29
N ALA A 219 3.76 8.19 -18.52
CA ALA A 219 2.93 9.14 -19.23
C ALA A 219 1.62 9.44 -18.48
N MET A 220 0.93 8.41 -17.98
CA MET A 220 -0.31 8.56 -17.20
C MET A 220 -0.12 9.40 -15.92
N VAL A 221 1.03 9.27 -15.27
CA VAL A 221 1.37 10.02 -14.04
C VAL A 221 1.93 11.43 -14.37
N GLY A 222 2.21 11.73 -15.63
CA GLY A 222 2.87 12.97 -16.05
C GLY A 222 4.34 13.03 -15.62
N SER A 223 4.97 11.88 -15.47
CA SER A 223 6.41 11.71 -15.23
C SER A 223 7.13 11.39 -16.56
N CYS A 224 8.34 10.85 -16.50
CA CYS A 224 9.16 10.47 -17.63
C CYS A 224 9.60 9.00 -17.55
N ALA A 225 9.68 8.37 -18.71
CA ALA A 225 10.29 7.05 -18.91
C ALA A 225 11.81 7.20 -19.13
N ASN A 226 12.56 6.12 -18.89
CA ASN A 226 14.00 6.09 -19.11
C ASN A 226 14.40 4.82 -19.88
N THR A 227 15.18 4.98 -20.95
CA THR A 227 15.60 3.89 -21.83
C THR A 227 16.50 2.87 -21.11
N GLY A 228 17.29 3.31 -20.14
CA GLY A 228 18.46 2.56 -19.68
C GLY A 228 19.49 2.40 -20.80
N GLU A 229 20.47 1.53 -20.58
CA GLU A 229 21.60 1.33 -21.51
C GLU A 229 21.25 0.46 -22.74
N GLY A 230 20.09 -0.21 -22.73
CA GLY A 230 19.72 -1.21 -23.75
C GLY A 230 19.14 -0.65 -25.04
N GLY A 231 19.25 0.67 -25.24
CA GLY A 231 18.61 1.37 -26.35
C GLY A 231 17.12 1.61 -26.15
N MET A 232 16.52 2.25 -27.16
CA MET A 232 15.14 2.71 -27.17
C MET A 232 14.30 1.87 -28.15
N LEU A 233 13.17 1.36 -27.69
CA LEU A 233 12.21 0.70 -28.58
C LEU A 233 11.37 1.76 -29.33
N PRO A 234 11.02 1.56 -30.61
CA PRO A 234 10.15 2.47 -31.34
C PRO A 234 8.82 2.73 -30.63
N GLU A 235 8.21 1.68 -30.08
CA GLU A 235 6.92 1.76 -29.40
C GLU A 235 7.03 2.40 -28.01
N GLU A 236 8.20 2.29 -27.36
CA GLU A 236 8.48 3.02 -26.11
C GLU A 236 8.45 4.53 -26.35
N ARG A 237 9.01 4.98 -27.50
CA ARG A 237 9.00 6.39 -27.87
C ARG A 237 7.61 6.95 -28.14
N GLU A 238 6.75 6.14 -28.75
CA GLU A 238 5.36 6.51 -29.06
C GLU A 238 4.49 6.61 -27.80
N LEU A 239 4.75 5.75 -26.81
CA LEU A 239 3.93 5.65 -25.59
C LEU A 239 4.36 6.60 -24.47
N ALA A 240 5.63 6.98 -24.43
CA ALA A 240 6.15 7.90 -23.41
C ALA A 240 5.89 9.36 -23.79
N ASP A 241 5.24 10.11 -22.89
CA ASP A 241 5.11 11.57 -23.02
C ASP A 241 6.49 12.24 -23.00
N LYS A 242 7.28 11.93 -21.97
CA LYS A 242 8.67 12.38 -21.80
C LYS A 242 9.58 11.17 -21.67
N LEU A 243 10.66 11.15 -22.46
CA LEU A 243 11.60 10.05 -22.49
C LEU A 243 13.02 10.56 -22.26
N ILE A 244 13.68 9.98 -21.27
CA ILE A 244 15.09 10.20 -20.97
C ILE A 244 15.88 9.08 -21.62
N VAL A 245 16.82 9.47 -22.49
CA VAL A 245 17.78 8.54 -23.08
C VAL A 245 19.02 8.50 -22.21
N GLN A 246 19.40 7.30 -21.77
CA GLN A 246 20.66 7.10 -21.08
C GLN A 246 21.77 6.83 -22.10
N TYR A 247 22.77 7.71 -22.13
CA TYR A 247 24.00 7.50 -22.90
C TYR A 247 25.07 6.94 -21.95
N SER A 248 25.36 5.64 -22.07
CA SER A 248 26.43 4.98 -21.32
C SER A 248 27.71 4.90 -22.14
N SER A 249 28.79 4.39 -21.55
CA SER A 249 30.11 4.31 -22.19
C SER A 249 30.22 3.26 -23.32
N GLY A 250 29.11 2.60 -23.66
CA GLY A 250 29.05 1.45 -24.59
C GLY A 250 28.72 1.85 -26.02
#